data_AF-A0A8T2VPZ1-F1
#
_entry.id   AF-A0A8T2VPZ1-F1
#
_cell.length_a   1.000
_cell.length_b   1.000
_cell.length_c   1.000
_cell.angle_alpha   90.00
_cell.angle_beta   90.00
_cell.angle_gamma   90.00
#
_symmetry.space_group_name_H-M   'P 1'
#
loop_
_entity.id
_entity.type
_entity.pdbx_description
1 polymer ?
#
loop_
_entity_poly.entity_id
_entity_poly.type
_entity_poly.pdbx_seq_one_letter_code
_entity_poly.pdbx_strand_id
1 'polypeptide(L)'
;MTIKEILGSEWVLQFSSVICWFMLRKPSGLDLLAVSPFQWIACLGLGVAGQSLNAGIFNAIGHAGVYYGFKLGHKIPWVNGFPFNVVSHPQYVGAVLSVWAGAALVWSQAPQGLGLLALYWTGLYVVTGCMESCS
;
A
#
# COMPACT_ATOMS: atom_id res chain seq x y z
N MET A 1 15.56 -8.53 -19.96
CA MET A 1 14.93 -8.09 -18.69
C MET A 1 13.72 -7.26 -19.06
N THR A 2 12.53 -7.79 -18.80
CA THR A 2 11.26 -7.16 -19.20
C THR A 2 10.90 -6.08 -18.18
N ILE A 3 10.22 -4.99 -18.55
CA ILE A 3 9.81 -3.89 -17.64
C ILE A 3 9.10 -4.42 -16.37
N LYS A 4 8.36 -5.53 -16.47
CA LYS A 4 7.76 -6.24 -15.33
C LYS A 4 8.76 -6.80 -14.32
N GLU A 5 9.92 -7.28 -14.77
CA GLU A 5 10.96 -7.82 -13.89
C GLU A 5 11.69 -6.69 -13.15
N ILE A 6 11.90 -5.55 -13.81
CA ILE A 6 12.52 -4.35 -13.21
C ILE A 6 11.56 -3.74 -12.18
N LEU A 7 10.29 -3.56 -12.52
CA LEU A 7 9.30 -3.08 -11.55
C LEU A 7 9.11 -4.05 -10.38
N GLY A 8 9.16 -5.36 -10.64
CA GLY A 8 9.07 -6.38 -9.59
C GLY A 8 10.24 -6.35 -8.60
N SER A 9 11.46 -6.07 -9.07
CA SER A 9 12.65 -6.06 -8.22
C SER A 9 12.70 -4.85 -7.28
N GLU A 10 12.14 -3.71 -7.69
CA GLU A 10 12.10 -2.49 -6.87
C GLU A 10 11.22 -2.66 -5.61
N TRP A 11 10.02 -3.24 -5.74
CA TRP A 11 9.16 -3.50 -4.58
C TRP A 11 9.80 -4.48 -3.60
N VAL A 12 10.41 -5.54 -4.12
CA VAL A 12 11.15 -6.52 -3.31
C VAL A 12 12.27 -5.82 -2.54
N LEU A 13 13.01 -4.92 -3.20
CA LEU A 13 14.08 -4.16 -2.54
C LEU A 13 13.55 -3.23 -1.45
N GLN A 14 12.46 -2.49 -1.71
CA GLN A 14 11.88 -1.57 -0.74
C GLN A 14 11.38 -2.30 0.51
N PHE A 15 10.56 -3.34 0.35
CA PHE A 15 10.05 -4.10 1.49
C PHE A 15 11.16 -4.86 2.22
N SER A 16 12.11 -5.45 1.49
CA SER A 16 13.25 -6.14 2.11
C SER A 16 14.13 -5.18 2.91
N SER A 17 14.34 -3.95 2.42
CA SER A 17 15.11 -2.92 3.13
C SER A 17 14.42 -2.53 4.44
N VAL A 18 13.09 -2.37 4.43
CA VAL A 18 12.31 -2.06 5.63
C VAL A 18 12.33 -3.22 6.62
N ILE A 19 12.16 -4.46 6.15
CA ILE A 19 12.24 -5.66 7.00
C ILE A 19 13.63 -5.78 7.62
N CYS A 20 14.69 -5.64 6.81
CA CYS A 20 16.07 -5.69 7.28
C CYS A 20 16.35 -4.61 8.33
N TRP A 21 15.95 -3.35 8.06
CA TRP A 21 16.05 -2.26 9.04
C TRP A 21 15.32 -2.59 10.35
N PHE A 22 14.11 -3.15 10.26
CA PHE A 22 13.33 -3.53 11.42
C PHE A 22 14.04 -4.62 12.24
N MET A 23 14.52 -5.68 11.59
CA MET A 23 15.21 -6.81 12.24
C MET A 23 16.55 -6.38 12.86
N LEU A 24 17.30 -5.49 12.20
CA LEU A 24 18.56 -4.95 12.73
C LEU A 24 18.34 -4.09 13.97
N ARG A 25 17.25 -3.33 14.03
CA ARG A 25 16.95 -2.46 15.18
C ARG A 25 16.16 -3.13 16.29
N LYS A 26 15.47 -4.24 16.01
CA LYS A 26 14.78 -5.09 16.98
C LYS A 26 15.15 -6.57 16.77
N PRO A 27 16.37 -6.99 17.17
CA PRO A 27 16.83 -8.36 16.96
C PRO A 27 15.99 -9.41 17.69
N SER A 28 15.29 -9.02 18.76
CA SER A 28 14.37 -9.90 19.50
C SER A 28 13.12 -10.29 18.71
N GLY A 29 12.89 -9.71 17.53
CA GLY A 29 11.75 -10.03 16.68
C GLY A 29 10.43 -9.45 17.20
N LEU A 30 9.31 -9.88 16.62
CA LEU A 30 7.96 -9.46 17.03
C LEU A 30 7.37 -10.45 18.03
N ASP A 31 6.89 -9.93 19.15
CA ASP A 31 6.06 -10.70 20.08
C ASP A 31 4.58 -10.45 19.76
N LEU A 32 3.96 -11.36 19.01
CA LEU A 32 2.57 -11.21 18.59
C LEU A 32 1.58 -11.30 19.77
N LEU A 33 1.96 -11.93 20.89
CA LEU A 33 1.12 -12.04 22.08
C LEU A 33 1.10 -10.74 22.88
N ALA A 34 2.16 -9.93 22.77
CA ALA A 34 2.24 -8.61 23.38
C ALA A 34 1.50 -7.51 22.58
N VAL A 35 0.95 -7.84 21.40
CA VAL A 35 0.16 -6.90 20.59
C VAL A 35 -1.21 -6.67 21.23
N SER A 36 -1.52 -5.40 21.52
CA SER A 36 -2.81 -5.07 22.14
C SER A 36 -3.99 -5.34 21.20
N PRO A 37 -5.19 -5.66 21.74
CA PRO A 37 -6.39 -5.82 20.92
C PRO A 37 -6.71 -4.60 20.04
N PHE A 38 -6.42 -3.38 20.53
CA PHE A 38 -6.61 -2.16 19.75
C PHE A 38 -5.71 -2.10 18.51
N GLN A 39 -4.47 -2.56 18.61
CA GLN A 39 -3.56 -2.64 17.45
C GLN A 39 -4.04 -3.67 16.43
N TRP A 40 -4.56 -4.81 16.89
CA TRP A 40 -5.17 -5.81 16.02
C TRP A 40 -6.40 -5.25 15.29
N ILE A 41 -7.30 -4.57 16.01
CA ILE A 41 -8.49 -3.94 15.43
C ILE A 41 -8.08 -2.88 14.39
N ALA A 42 -7.09 -2.03 14.71
CA ALA A 42 -6.60 -1.03 13.78
C ALA A 42 -5.96 -1.67 12.53
N CYS A 43 -5.12 -2.68 12.71
CA CYS A 43 -4.50 -3.43 11.60
C CYS A 43 -5.56 -4.05 10.70
N LEU A 44 -6.55 -4.75 11.27
CA LEU A 44 -7.59 -5.41 10.52
C LEU A 44 -8.51 -4.39 9.83
N GLY A 45 -8.93 -3.33 10.52
CA GLY A 45 -9.79 -2.30 9.96
C GLY A 45 -9.15 -1.59 8.76
N LEU A 46 -7.91 -1.12 8.94
CA LEU A 46 -7.15 -0.46 7.87
C LEU A 46 -6.80 -1.44 6.75
N GLY A 47 -6.38 -2.66 7.09
CA GLY A 47 -6.02 -3.70 6.13
C GLY A 47 -7.21 -4.12 5.28
N VAL A 48 -8.36 -4.42 5.89
CA VAL A 48 -9.59 -4.78 5.17
C VAL A 48 -10.04 -3.61 4.28
N ALA A 49 -10.04 -2.37 4.78
CA ALA A 49 -10.42 -1.22 3.97
C ALA A 49 -9.48 -1.07 2.76
N GLY A 50 -8.17 -1.12 2.98
CA GLY A 50 -7.17 -0.95 1.92
C GLY A 50 -7.20 -2.05 0.87
N GLN A 51 -7.28 -3.31 1.32
CA GLN A 51 -7.38 -4.46 0.41
C GLN A 51 -8.72 -4.51 -0.32
N SER A 52 -9.81 -4.06 0.31
CA SER A 52 -11.12 -3.94 -0.37
C SER A 52 -11.07 -2.94 -1.52
N LEU A 53 -10.39 -1.79 -1.34
CA LEU A 53 -10.15 -0.84 -2.43
C LEU A 53 -9.32 -1.48 -3.54
N ASN A 54 -8.19 -2.11 -3.21
CA ASN A 54 -7.33 -2.75 -4.21
C ASN A 54 -8.09 -3.84 -5.00
N ALA A 55 -8.79 -4.74 -4.31
CA ALA A 55 -9.60 -5.78 -4.94
C ALA A 55 -10.72 -5.19 -5.81
N GLY A 56 -11.36 -4.11 -5.36
CA GLY A 56 -12.36 -3.38 -6.14
C GLY A 56 -11.81 -2.89 -7.48
N ILE A 57 -10.58 -2.38 -7.53
CA ILE A 57 -9.95 -1.91 -8.77
C ILE A 57 -9.73 -3.08 -9.73
N PHE A 58 -9.17 -4.18 -9.23
CA PHE A 58 -8.96 -5.38 -10.05
C PHE A 58 -10.30 -5.91 -10.61
N ASN A 59 -11.37 -5.87 -9.82
CA ASN A 59 -12.69 -6.27 -10.28
C ASN A 59 -13.30 -5.29 -11.31
N ALA A 60 -13.02 -3.99 -11.16
CA ALA A 60 -13.59 -2.95 -12.01
C ALA A 60 -12.90 -2.84 -13.38
N ILE A 61 -11.56 -2.86 -13.41
CA ILE A 61 -10.78 -2.57 -14.64
C ILE A 61 -9.82 -3.70 -15.04
N GLY A 62 -9.75 -4.78 -14.26
CA GLY A 62 -8.93 -5.95 -14.56
C GLY A 62 -7.41 -5.69 -14.47
N HIS A 63 -6.61 -6.76 -14.60
CA HIS A 63 -5.15 -6.66 -14.56
C HIS A 63 -4.56 -5.73 -15.62
N ALA A 64 -5.11 -5.75 -16.83
CA ALA A 64 -4.67 -4.85 -17.89
C ALA A 64 -4.91 -3.38 -17.50
N GLY A 65 -6.05 -3.12 -16.86
CA GLY A 65 -6.38 -1.80 -16.35
C GLY A 65 -5.42 -1.32 -15.28
N VAL A 66 -5.15 -2.18 -14.29
CA VAL A 66 -4.30 -1.85 -13.13
C VAL A 66 -2.84 -1.62 -13.52
N TYR A 67 -2.26 -2.48 -14.37
CA TYR A 67 -0.82 -2.43 -14.64
C TYR A 67 -0.43 -1.55 -15.81
N TYR A 68 -1.31 -1.39 -16.79
CA TYR A 68 -0.94 -0.78 -18.08
C TYR A 68 -1.74 0.46 -18.42
N GLY A 69 -2.86 0.71 -17.72
CA GLY A 69 -3.69 1.86 -18.00
C GLY A 69 -4.09 1.93 -19.47
N PHE A 70 -4.30 3.16 -19.97
CA PHE A 70 -4.53 3.44 -21.38
C PHE A 70 -3.23 3.43 -22.21
N LYS A 71 -2.05 3.34 -21.56
CA LYS A 71 -0.74 3.61 -22.16
C LYS A 71 -0.26 2.56 -23.16
N LEU A 72 -0.86 1.37 -23.17
CA LEU A 72 -0.53 0.29 -24.13
C LEU A 72 -1.63 0.02 -25.16
N GLY A 73 -2.53 0.96 -25.40
CA GLY A 73 -3.61 0.82 -26.41
C GLY A 73 -4.77 -0.09 -25.96
N HIS A 74 -4.80 -0.50 -24.69
CA HIS A 74 -5.94 -1.19 -24.10
C HIS A 74 -7.09 -0.22 -23.85
N LYS A 75 -8.30 -0.57 -24.30
CA LYS A 75 -9.53 0.15 -23.94
C LYS A 75 -9.91 -0.21 -22.51
N ILE A 76 -9.70 0.72 -21.58
CA ILE A 76 -10.16 0.57 -20.21
C ILE A 76 -11.55 1.19 -20.08
N PRO A 77 -12.53 0.45 -19.54
CA PRO A 77 -13.85 1.01 -19.28
C PRO A 77 -13.76 2.09 -18.19
N TRP A 78 -14.45 3.22 -18.42
CA TRP A 78 -14.63 4.21 -17.36
C TRP A 78 -15.63 3.66 -16.35
N VAL A 79 -15.23 3.53 -15.09
CA VAL A 79 -16.05 2.93 -14.03
C VAL A 79 -16.43 3.99 -13.02
N ASN A 80 -17.73 4.20 -12.84
CA ASN A 80 -18.28 5.11 -11.83
C ASN A 80 -18.76 4.39 -10.55
N GLY A 81 -18.52 3.08 -10.46
CA GLY A 81 -18.86 2.27 -9.29
C GLY A 81 -17.72 2.15 -8.30
N PHE A 82 -17.89 1.29 -7.30
CA PHE A 82 -16.83 0.97 -6.35
C PHE A 82 -15.58 0.44 -7.07
N PRO A 83 -14.36 0.88 -6.70
CA PRO A 83 -14.02 1.82 -5.62
C PRO A 83 -13.89 3.29 -6.04
N PHE A 84 -14.06 3.60 -7.32
CA PHE A 84 -13.85 4.94 -7.90
C PHE A 84 -14.89 5.98 -7.45
N ASN A 85 -16.05 5.55 -6.95
CA ASN A 85 -17.04 6.44 -6.35
C ASN A 85 -16.78 6.81 -4.88
N VAL A 86 -15.82 6.16 -4.22
CA VAL A 86 -15.52 6.40 -2.79
C VAL A 86 -14.31 7.31 -2.65
N VAL A 87 -13.27 7.10 -3.46
CA VAL A 87 -12.03 7.88 -3.46
C VAL A 87 -11.53 8.06 -4.89
N SER A 88 -10.91 9.19 -5.17
CA SER A 88 -10.40 9.53 -6.51
C SER A 88 -9.30 8.57 -6.98
N HIS A 89 -8.43 8.15 -6.06
CA HIS A 89 -7.26 7.31 -6.34
C HIS A 89 -7.25 6.05 -5.47
N PRO A 90 -8.16 5.08 -5.73
CA PRO A 90 -8.36 3.94 -4.84
C PRO A 90 -7.12 3.06 -4.66
N GLN A 91 -6.23 3.00 -5.65
CA GLN A 91 -5.02 2.18 -5.56
C GLN A 91 -4.01 2.79 -4.57
N TYR A 92 -3.86 4.11 -4.63
CA TYR A 92 -2.96 4.84 -3.74
C TYR A 92 -3.49 4.84 -2.31
N VAL A 93 -4.79 5.09 -2.14
CA VAL A 93 -5.43 5.02 -0.82
C VAL A 93 -5.32 3.58 -0.26
N GLY A 94 -5.57 2.56 -1.08
CA GLY A 94 -5.44 1.15 -0.67
C GLY A 94 -4.02 0.79 -0.22
N ALA A 95 -2.99 1.27 -0.93
CA ALA A 95 -1.59 1.08 -0.57
C ALA A 95 -1.24 1.79 0.76
N VAL A 96 -1.63 3.06 0.92
CA VAL A 96 -1.41 3.84 2.15
C VAL A 96 -2.07 3.15 3.35
N LEU A 97 -3.33 2.73 3.22
CA LEU A 97 -4.03 2.00 4.30
C LEU A 97 -3.33 0.70 4.67
N SER A 98 -2.75 -0.01 3.70
CA SER A 98 -1.99 -1.25 3.95
C SER A 98 -0.68 -0.98 4.72
N VAL A 99 0.03 0.11 4.41
CA VAL A 99 1.21 0.56 5.16
C VAL A 99 0.84 0.91 6.60
N TRP A 100 -0.23 1.69 6.79
CA TRP A 100 -0.69 2.07 8.12
C TRP A 100 -1.25 0.88 8.92
N ALA A 101 -1.86 -0.11 8.26
CA ALA A 101 -2.29 -1.36 8.90
C ALA A 101 -1.09 -2.12 9.51
N GLY A 102 -0.03 -2.31 8.73
CA GLY A 102 1.21 -2.92 9.21
C GLY A 102 1.85 -2.11 10.33
N ALA A 103 1.93 -0.78 10.16
CA ALA A 103 2.49 0.11 11.17
C ALA A 103 1.71 0.07 12.49
N ALA A 104 0.38 0.03 12.44
CA ALA A 104 -0.48 -0.07 13.62
C ALA A 104 -0.23 -1.39 14.39
N LEU A 105 -0.11 -2.51 13.67
CA LEU A 105 0.13 -3.82 14.27
C LEU A 105 1.40 -3.83 15.11
N VAL A 106 2.48 -3.24 14.60
CA VAL A 106 3.80 -3.27 15.26
C VAL A 106 4.10 -2.04 16.10
N TRP A 107 3.19 -1.06 16.18
CA TRP A 107 3.45 0.27 16.73
C TRP A 107 4.11 0.28 18.11
N SER A 108 3.60 -0.50 19.06
CA SER A 108 4.13 -0.60 20.44
C SER A 108 5.51 -1.24 20.52
N GLN A 109 5.92 -1.96 19.47
CA GLN A 109 7.14 -2.74 19.43
C GLN A 109 8.16 -2.23 18.42
N ALA A 110 7.78 -1.28 17.58
CA ALA A 110 8.57 -0.86 16.44
C ALA A 110 9.79 -0.02 16.83
N PRO A 111 10.89 -0.11 16.06
CA PRO A 111 11.99 0.84 16.17
C PRO A 111 11.54 2.27 15.92
N GLN A 112 12.21 3.22 16.57
CA GLN A 112 12.01 4.64 16.31
C GLN A 112 12.26 4.96 14.83
N GLY A 113 11.32 5.64 14.20
CA GLY A 113 11.34 5.97 12.77
C GLY A 113 10.21 5.34 11.95
N LEU A 114 9.47 4.37 12.49
CA LEU A 114 8.34 3.76 11.79
C LEU A 114 7.28 4.80 11.34
N GLY A 115 6.96 5.77 12.20
CA GLY A 115 6.03 6.85 11.84
C GLY A 115 6.53 7.70 10.67
N LEU A 116 7.83 8.00 10.62
CA LEU A 116 8.43 8.73 9.49
C LEU A 116 8.37 7.91 8.20
N LEU A 117 8.58 6.60 8.27
CA LEU A 117 8.46 5.70 7.13
C LEU A 117 7.01 5.67 6.58
N ALA A 118 6.02 5.54 7.48
CA ALA A 118 4.61 5.56 7.08
C ALA A 118 4.20 6.90 6.46
N LEU A 119 4.66 8.02 7.04
CA LEU A 119 4.45 9.36 6.50
C LEU A 119 5.16 9.57 5.16
N TYR A 120 6.36 9.03 4.99
CA TYR A 120 7.11 9.10 3.74
C TYR A 120 6.34 8.44 2.59
N TRP A 121 5.87 7.19 2.77
CA TRP A 121 5.03 6.54 1.76
C TRP A 121 3.73 7.30 1.51
N THR A 122 3.08 7.80 2.56
CA THR A 122 1.88 8.64 2.41
C THR A 122 2.17 9.87 1.55
N GLY A 123 3.29 10.56 1.79
CA GLY A 123 3.73 11.73 1.02
C GLY A 123 4.00 11.40 -0.45
N LEU A 124 4.70 10.30 -0.73
CA LEU A 124 4.93 9.85 -2.11
C LEU A 124 3.61 9.64 -2.84
N TYR A 125 2.65 8.94 -2.23
CA TYR A 125 1.35 8.68 -2.85
C TYR A 125 0.50 9.92 -3.02
N VAL A 126 0.56 10.90 -2.10
CA VAL A 126 -0.09 12.20 -2.28
C VAL A 126 0.49 12.94 -3.48
N VAL A 127 1.83 13.00 -3.59
CA VAL A 127 2.50 13.66 -4.73
C VAL A 127 2.10 12.98 -6.04
N THR A 128 2.14 11.65 -6.11
CA THR A 128 1.75 10.91 -7.32
C THR A 128 0.27 11.14 -7.67
N GLY A 129 -0.64 11.10 -6.69
CA GLY A 129 -2.05 11.39 -6.92
C GLY A 129 -2.31 12.82 -7.42
N CYS A 130 -1.55 13.81 -6.92
CA CYS A 130 -1.60 15.17 -7.44
C CYS A 130 -1.12 15.24 -8.89
N MET A 131 -0.02 14.57 -9.24
CA MET A 131 0.51 14.54 -10.62
C MET A 131 -0.49 13.92 -11.60
N GLU A 132 -1.14 12.83 -11.20
CA GLU A 132 -2.14 12.14 -12.02
C GLU A 132 -3.42 12.96 -12.18
N SER A 133 -3.78 13.77 -11.19
CA SER A 133 -4.93 14.69 -11.28
C SER A 133 -4.67 15.89 -12.21
N CYS A 134 -3.40 16.22 -12.45
CA CYS A 134 -2.97 17.31 -13.32
C CYS A 134 -2.66 16.88 -14.76
N SER A 135 -2.69 15.58 -15.06
CA SER A 135 -2.41 15.00 -16.39
C SER A 135 -3.68 14.80 -17.19
#